data_AF-A0A1H8ANZ7-F1
#
_entry.id   AF-A0A1H8ANZ7-F1
#
_cell.length_a   1.000
_cell.length_b   1.000
_cell.length_c   1.000
_cell.angle_alpha   90.00
_cell.angle_beta   90.00
_cell.angle_gamma   90.00
#
_symmetry.space_group_name_H-M   'P 1'
#
loop_
_entity.id
_entity.type
_entity.pdbx_description
1 polymer ?
#
loop_
_entity_poly.entity_id
_entity_poly.type
_entity_poly.pdbx_seq_one_letter_code
_entity_poly.pdbx_strand_id
1 'polypeptide(L)'
;MKQIKDKNYAFRISSKDLKEIQAKAKKAKMTVTKYITQSALGKEVIIIDGLPEIVSQLKKIGNNLNQLTMLSHQGVINTVKLDETEESLTAIYWKINELTKVVDSDGSV
;
A
#
# COMPACT_ATOMS: atom_id res chain seq x y z
N MET A 1 6.04 -10.26 -19.53
CA MET A 1 7.18 -11.17 -19.75
C MET A 1 8.18 -10.98 -18.62
N LYS A 2 8.63 -12.06 -17.98
CA LYS A 2 9.59 -11.99 -16.86
C LYS A 2 10.96 -11.54 -17.40
N GLN A 3 11.54 -10.47 -16.86
CA GLN A 3 12.88 -10.02 -17.27
C GLN A 3 13.91 -11.12 -17.00
N ILE A 4 14.63 -11.52 -18.04
CA ILE A 4 15.80 -12.40 -17.93
C ILE A 4 16.97 -11.55 -17.46
N LYS A 5 17.61 -11.95 -16.35
CA LYS A 5 18.82 -11.30 -15.81
C LYS A 5 20.04 -12.12 -16.26
N ASP A 6 20.59 -11.79 -17.41
CA ASP A 6 21.69 -12.50 -18.07
C ASP A 6 23.06 -11.82 -17.90
N LYS A 7 23.09 -10.58 -17.38
CA LYS A 7 24.32 -9.77 -17.23
C LYS A 7 24.69 -9.54 -15.77
N ASN A 8 25.97 -9.72 -15.47
CA ASN A 8 26.56 -9.39 -14.17
C ASN A 8 27.23 -8.00 -14.24
N TYR A 9 27.03 -7.19 -13.20
CA TYR A 9 27.66 -5.88 -13.05
C TYR A 9 28.35 -5.79 -11.69
N ALA A 10 29.68 -5.74 -11.69
CA ALA A 10 30.49 -5.63 -10.47
C ALA A 10 31.04 -4.21 -10.35
N PHE A 11 30.91 -3.60 -9.17
CA PHE A 11 31.50 -2.30 -8.87
C PHE A 11 32.11 -2.32 -7.48
N ARG A 12 33.16 -1.51 -7.27
CA ARG A 12 33.78 -1.34 -5.95
C ARG A 12 32.94 -0.39 -5.11
N ILE A 13 32.70 -0.76 -3.86
CA ILE A 13 31.93 0.01 -2.90
C ILE A 13 32.59 -0.10 -1.53
N SER A 14 32.51 0.97 -0.73
CA SER A 14 32.99 0.91 0.66
C SER A 14 32.06 0.04 1.51
N SER A 15 32.60 -0.57 2.57
CA SER A 15 31.78 -1.35 3.51
C SER A 15 30.69 -0.52 4.19
N LYS A 16 30.89 0.79 4.34
CA LYS A 16 29.90 1.72 4.91
C LYS A 16 28.73 1.89 3.95
N ASP A 17 29.02 2.23 2.70
CA ASP A 17 27.98 2.48 1.69
C ASP A 17 27.19 1.20 1.39
N LEU A 18 27.85 0.04 1.38
CA LEU A 18 27.16 -1.24 1.20
C LEU A 18 26.13 -1.50 2.31
N LYS A 19 26.47 -1.20 3.57
CA LYS A 19 25.54 -1.33 4.70
C LYS A 19 24.36 -0.37 4.57
N GLU A 20 24.61 0.87 4.16
CA GLU A 20 23.54 1.84 3.94
C GLU A 20 22.59 1.40 2.82
N ILE A 21 23.13 0.91 1.69
CA ILE A 21 22.32 0.39 0.59
C ILE A 21 21.50 -0.82 1.06
N GLN A 22 22.09 -1.74 1.82
CA GLN A 22 21.36 -2.89 2.37
C GLN A 22 20.23 -2.45 3.30
N ALA A 23 20.46 -1.46 4.17
CA ALA A 23 19.43 -0.93 5.05
C ALA A 23 18.28 -0.27 4.26
N LYS A 24 18.61 0.52 3.24
CA LYS A 24 17.62 1.17 2.36
C LYS A 24 16.83 0.13 1.54
N ALA A 25 17.49 -0.88 0.99
CA ALA A 25 16.85 -1.98 0.27
C ALA A 25 15.90 -2.78 1.19
N LYS A 26 16.31 -3.06 2.43
CA LYS A 26 15.48 -3.72 3.44
C LYS A 26 14.25 -2.89 3.78
N LYS A 27 14.41 -1.58 3.98
CA LYS A 27 13.29 -0.65 4.23
C LYS A 27 12.30 -0.66 3.05
N ALA A 28 12.81 -0.70 1.82
CA ALA A 28 12.01 -0.81 0.60
C ALA A 28 11.40 -2.21 0.35
N LYS A 29 11.65 -3.21 1.21
CA LYS A 29 11.22 -4.61 1.02
C LYS A 29 11.68 -5.18 -0.34
N MET A 30 12.86 -4.77 -0.80
CA MET A 30 13.46 -5.18 -2.09
C MET A 30 14.80 -5.88 -1.88
N THR A 31 15.22 -6.69 -2.86
CA THR A 31 16.60 -7.18 -2.90
C THR A 31 17.55 -6.03 -3.23
N VAL A 32 18.80 -6.10 -2.77
CA VAL A 32 19.82 -5.08 -3.02
C VAL A 32 19.98 -4.79 -4.52
N THR A 33 20.02 -5.84 -5.35
CA THR A 33 20.07 -5.69 -6.81
C THR A 33 18.86 -4.94 -7.34
N LYS A 34 17.64 -5.31 -6.94
CA LYS A 34 16.41 -4.65 -7.42
C LYS A 34 16.38 -3.18 -6.96
N TYR A 35 16.78 -2.91 -5.72
CA TYR A 35 16.84 -1.56 -5.16
C TYR A 35 17.83 -0.67 -5.91
N ILE A 36 19.06 -1.14 -6.15
CA ILE A 36 20.07 -0.39 -6.91
C ILE A 36 19.61 -0.16 -8.35
N THR A 37 19.10 -1.19 -9.03
CA THR A 37 18.62 -1.07 -10.42
C THR A 37 17.47 -0.06 -10.53
N GLN A 38 16.49 -0.13 -9.63
CA GLN A 38 15.35 0.78 -9.62
C GLN A 38 15.80 2.23 -9.33
N SER A 39 16.67 2.40 -8.33
CA SER A 39 17.21 3.72 -7.94
C SER A 39 18.07 4.34 -9.04
N ALA A 40 18.91 3.54 -9.71
CA ALA A 40 19.77 4.00 -10.80
C ALA A 40 18.99 4.35 -12.07
N LEU A 41 17.81 3.75 -12.27
CA LEU A 41 16.91 4.05 -13.39
C LEU A 41 15.97 5.23 -13.10
N GLY A 42 16.12 5.91 -11.96
CA GLY A 42 15.29 7.06 -11.60
C GLY A 42 13.83 6.72 -11.31
N LYS A 43 13.51 5.45 -11.09
CA LYS A 43 12.15 5.03 -10.74
C LYS A 43 11.92 5.30 -9.26
N GLU A 44 10.87 6.03 -8.92
CA GLU A 44 10.57 6.37 -7.53
C GLU A 44 10.28 5.10 -6.71
N VAL A 45 10.87 5.02 -5.51
CA VAL A 45 10.65 3.92 -4.57
C VAL A 45 9.73 4.43 -3.47
N ILE A 46 8.42 4.35 -3.72
CA ILE A 46 7.38 4.75 -2.76
C ILE A 46 7.04 3.54 -1.87
N ILE A 47 7.23 3.69 -0.56
CA ILE A 47 6.89 2.66 0.43
C ILE A 47 5.66 3.13 1.17
N ILE A 48 4.53 2.43 0.97
CA ILE A 48 3.31 2.66 1.72
C ILE A 48 3.23 1.60 2.82
N ASP A 49 3.70 1.96 4.01
CA ASP A 49 3.50 1.16 5.21
C ASP A 49 2.13 1.48 5.84
N GLY A 50 1.50 0.49 6.47
CA GLY A 50 0.24 0.65 7.20
C GLY A 50 -1.06 0.40 6.42
N LEU A 51 -0.99 0.13 5.11
CA LEU A 51 -2.16 -0.26 4.32
C LEU A 51 -2.90 -1.49 4.88
N PRO A 52 -2.21 -2.56 5.36
CA PRO A 52 -2.90 -3.71 5.97
C PRO A 52 -3.69 -3.35 7.23
N GLU A 53 -3.18 -2.42 8.06
CA GLU A 53 -3.89 -1.95 9.26
C GLU A 53 -5.13 -1.15 8.88
N ILE A 54 -5.02 -0.28 7.87
CA ILE A 54 -6.16 0.49 7.34
C ILE A 54 -7.24 -0.46 6.80
N VAL A 55 -6.87 -1.49 6.04
CA VAL A 55 -7.83 -2.50 5.55
C VAL A 55 -8.50 -3.25 6.70
N SER A 56 -7.76 -3.57 7.76
CA SER A 56 -8.31 -4.22 8.96
C SER A 56 -9.34 -3.32 9.66
N GLN A 57 -9.06 -2.02 9.78
CA GLN A 57 -10.00 -1.07 10.37
C GLN A 57 -11.24 -0.88 9.49
N LEU A 58 -11.09 -0.77 8.17
CA LEU A 58 -12.22 -0.69 7.23
C LEU A 58 -13.15 -1.92 7.34
N LYS A 59 -12.58 -3.12 7.47
CA LYS A 59 -13.38 -4.34 7.72
C LYS A 59 -14.18 -4.26 9.01
N LYS A 60 -13.59 -3.73 10.09
CA LYS A 60 -14.30 -3.53 11.37
C LYS A 60 -15.45 -2.55 11.24
N ILE A 61 -15.23 -1.43 10.52
CA ILE A 61 -16.30 -0.46 10.23
C ILE A 61 -17.42 -1.12 9.42
N GLY A 62 -17.09 -1.87 8.37
CA GLY A 62 -18.09 -2.60 7.57
C GLY A 62 -18.88 -3.63 8.39
N ASN A 63 -18.24 -4.33 9.33
CA ASN A 63 -18.94 -5.25 10.23
C ASN A 63 -19.90 -4.52 11.17
N ASN A 64 -19.51 -3.36 11.71
CA ASN A 64 -20.37 -2.55 12.55
C ASN A 64 -21.58 -2.01 11.76
N LEU A 65 -21.37 -1.58 10.51
CA LEU A 65 -22.46 -1.18 9.61
C LEU A 65 -23.43 -2.35 9.35
N ASN A 66 -22.91 -3.54 9.06
CA ASN A 66 -23.76 -4.73 8.88
C ASN A 66 -24.61 -5.04 10.12
N GLN A 67 -24.05 -4.89 11.32
CA GLN A 67 -24.79 -5.08 12.57
C GLN A 67 -25.90 -4.04 12.75
N LEU A 68 -25.62 -2.76 12.49
CA LEU A 68 -26.61 -1.68 12.55
C LEU A 68 -27.75 -1.91 11.54
N THR A 69 -27.43 -2.30 10.30
CA THR A 69 -28.45 -2.65 9.29
C THR A 69 -29.30 -3.83 9.75
N MET A 70 -28.69 -4.86 10.34
CA MET A 70 -29.43 -6.03 10.82
C MET A 70 -30.37 -5.69 11.97
N LEU A 71 -29.90 -4.91 12.95
CA LEU A 71 -30.72 -4.42 14.07
C LEU A 71 -31.86 -3.51 13.60
N SER A 72 -31.62 -2.70 12.56
CA SER A 72 -32.66 -1.86 11.97
C SER A 72 -33.71 -2.70 11.25
N HIS A 73 -33.29 -3.70 10.48
CA HIS A 73 -34.20 -4.63 9.81
C HIS A 73 -35.04 -5.46 10.82
N GLN A 74 -34.47 -5.79 11.98
CA GLN A 74 -35.18 -6.46 13.07
C GLN A 74 -36.15 -5.55 13.84
N GLY A 75 -36.22 -4.25 13.51
CA GLY A 75 -37.07 -3.28 14.21
C GLY A 75 -36.57 -2.91 15.61
N VAL A 76 -35.33 -3.27 15.96
CA VAL A 76 -34.71 -2.93 17.25
C VAL A 76 -34.29 -1.46 17.29
N ILE A 77 -33.93 -0.89 16.13
CA ILE A 77 -33.60 0.52 15.96
C ILE A 77 -34.37 1.10 14.77
N ASN A 78 -35.09 2.19 15.00
CA ASN A 78 -36.01 2.77 14.03
C ASN A 78 -35.33 3.73 13.03
N THR A 79 -34.15 4.25 13.36
CA THR A 79 -33.44 5.19 12.49
C THR A 79 -31.94 5.15 12.78
N VAL A 80 -31.15 4.88 11.75
CA VAL A 80 -29.68 4.96 11.82
C VAL A 80 -29.28 6.01 10.80
N LYS A 81 -28.77 7.17 11.25
CA LYS A 81 -28.25 8.21 10.35
C LYS A 81 -26.82 7.84 9.96
N LEU A 82 -26.62 7.42 8.72
CA LEU A 82 -25.32 6.96 8.21
C LEU A 82 -24.71 7.88 7.15
N ASP A 83 -25.43 8.90 6.70
CA ASP A 83 -25.04 9.76 5.57
C ASP A 83 -23.62 10.34 5.74
N GLU A 84 -23.32 10.94 6.89
CA GLU A 84 -21.99 11.52 7.18
C GLU A 84 -20.88 10.45 7.30
N THR A 85 -21.25 9.24 7.73
CA THR A 85 -20.32 8.10 7.81
C THR A 85 -20.03 7.54 6.42
N GLU A 86 -21.04 7.45 5.55
CA GLU A 86 -20.91 7.03 4.16
C GLU A 86 -20.01 8.00 3.38
N GLU A 87 -20.24 9.31 3.52
CA GLU A 87 -19.41 10.34 2.88
C GLU A 87 -17.94 10.24 3.33
N SER A 88 -17.71 10.10 4.63
CA SER A 88 -16.36 9.97 5.20
C SER A 88 -15.65 8.71 4.71
N LEU A 89 -16.37 7.57 4.65
CA LEU A 89 -15.81 6.30 4.19
C LEU A 89 -15.50 6.33 2.70
N THR A 90 -16.39 6.97 1.91
CA THR A 90 -16.19 7.19 0.47
C THR A 90 -14.98 8.09 0.21
N ALA A 91 -14.79 9.16 0.99
CA ALA A 91 -13.62 10.03 0.88
C ALA A 91 -12.31 9.27 1.20
N ILE A 92 -12.31 8.39 2.21
CA ILE A 92 -11.17 7.52 2.52
C ILE A 92 -10.89 6.56 1.36
N TYR A 93 -11.94 5.94 0.81
CA TYR A 93 -11.81 5.03 -0.32
C TYR A 93 -11.18 5.72 -1.54
N TRP A 94 -11.62 6.93 -1.88
CA TRP A 94 -11.04 7.71 -2.99
C TRP A 94 -9.57 8.05 -2.75
N LYS A 95 -9.21 8.50 -1.55
CA LYS A 95 -7.80 8.77 -1.21
C LYS A 95 -6.92 7.52 -1.31
N ILE A 96 -7.42 6.36 -0.87
CA ILE A 96 -6.70 5.09 -1.03
C ILE A 96 -6.57 4.73 -2.52
N ASN A 97 -7.63 4.91 -3.30
CA ASN A 97 -7.63 4.64 -4.75
C ASN A 97 -6.69 5.58 -5.52
N GLU A 98 -6.54 6.84 -5.10
CA GLU A 98 -5.54 7.75 -5.64
C GLU A 98 -4.11 7.28 -5.32
N LEU A 99 -3.86 6.84 -4.08
CA LEU A 99 -2.57 6.27 -3.70
C LEU A 99 -2.22 5.03 -4.54
N THR A 100 -3.20 4.19 -4.89
CA THR A 100 -2.95 3.01 -5.76
C THR A 100 -2.73 3.40 -7.22
N LYS A 101 -3.39 4.44 -7.74
CA LYS A 101 -3.18 4.90 -9.13
C LYS A 101 -1.79 5.48 -9.36
N VAL A 102 -1.22 6.17 -8.36
CA VAL A 102 0.18 6.63 -8.42
C VAL A 102 1.16 5.45 -8.47
N VAL A 103 0.80 4.31 -7.88
CA VAL A 103 1.58 3.06 -7.95
C VAL A 103 1.37 2.33 -9.29
N ASP A 104 0.16 2.37 -9.87
CA ASP A 104 -0.19 1.69 -11.13
C ASP A 104 0.28 2.45 -12.39
N SER A 105 0.60 3.74 -12.30
CA SER A 105 1.20 4.51 -13.41
C SER A 105 2.61 4.02 -13.79
N ASP A 106 3.28 3.25 -12.93
CA ASP A 106 4.53 2.56 -13.24
C ASP A 106 4.29 1.04 -13.29
N GLY A 107 3.50 0.62 -14.27
CA GLY A 107 3.17 -0.78 -14.52
C GLY A 107 4.39 -1.69 -14.43
N SER A 108 4.36 -2.62 -13.47
CA SER A 108 5.24 -3.79 -13.43
C SER A 108 4.58 -4.90 -12.61
N VAL A 109 3.89 -5.79 -13.34
CA VAL A 109 3.70 -7.20 -12.96
C VAL A 109 5.06 -7.85 -12.71
#